data_AF-A0A5P9XTK8-F1
#
_entry.id   AF-A0A5P9XTK8-F1
#
_cell.length_a   1.000
_cell.length_b   1.000
_cell.length_c   1.000
_cell.angle_alpha   90.00
_cell.angle_beta   90.00
_cell.angle_gamma   90.00
#
_symmetry.space_group_name_H-M   'P 1'
#
loop_
_entity.id
_entity.type
_entity.pdbx_description
1 polymer ?
#
loop_
_entity_poly.entity_id
_entity_poly.type
_entity_poly.pdbx_seq_one_letter_code
_entity_poly.pdbx_strand_id
1 'polypeptide(L)'
;MLITKIRKQGGAAVVTLPAEVLRQMDATIGEELSIEVSQHALIMRPARGERRRYSLGELLAGVTIQDMQALTENSAWAREGEPVGRELL
;
A
#
# COMPACT_ATOMS: atom_id res chain seq x y z
N MET A 1 -9.50 -8.18 24.47
CA MET A 1 -10.34 -9.24 23.84
C MET A 1 -11.66 -8.61 23.42
N LEU A 2 -12.03 -8.72 22.14
CA LEU A 2 -13.28 -8.17 21.61
C LEU A 2 -14.22 -9.32 21.27
N ILE A 3 -15.49 -9.20 21.66
CA ILE A 3 -16.53 -10.18 21.34
C ILE A 3 -17.57 -9.47 20.48
N THR A 4 -17.80 -9.98 19.27
CA THR A 4 -18.85 -9.49 18.36
C THR A 4 -19.76 -10.63 17.95
N LYS A 5 -21.01 -10.31 17.62
CA LYS A 5 -21.95 -11.26 17.03
C LYS A 5 -21.83 -11.24 15.51
N ILE A 6 -22.02 -12.40 14.90
CA ILE A 6 -22.23 -12.54 13.46
C ILE A 6 -23.67 -12.13 13.16
N ARG A 7 -23.87 -11.29 12.15
CA ARG A 7 -25.19 -10.86 11.65
C ARG A 7 -25.39 -11.32 10.21
N LYS A 8 -26.62 -11.36 9.75
CA LYS A 8 -26.96 -11.64 8.34
C LYS A 8 -27.18 -10.32 7.59
N GLN A 9 -26.56 -10.19 6.42
CA GLN A 9 -26.79 -9.10 5.48
C GLN A 9 -27.00 -9.70 4.09
N GLY A 10 -28.26 -9.71 3.63
CA GLY A 10 -28.63 -10.40 2.39
C GLY A 10 -28.33 -11.90 2.48
N GLY A 11 -27.54 -12.40 1.52
CA GLY A 11 -27.06 -13.79 1.46
C GLY A 11 -25.77 -14.06 2.26
N ALA A 12 -25.18 -13.05 2.91
CA ALA A 12 -23.88 -13.15 3.55
C ALA A 12 -23.95 -12.98 5.09
N ALA A 13 -22.94 -13.53 5.77
CA ALA A 13 -22.69 -13.29 7.19
C ALA A 13 -21.69 -12.14 7.34
N VAL A 14 -21.95 -11.22 8.27
CA VAL A 14 -21.13 -10.04 8.52
C VAL A 14 -20.77 -9.93 9.99
N VAL A 15 -19.55 -9.49 10.27
CA VAL A 15 -19.09 -9.11 11.62
C VAL A 15 -18.76 -7.63 11.64
N THR A 16 -19.00 -6.98 12.78
CA THR A 16 -18.57 -5.57 12.94
C THR A 16 -17.13 -5.54 13.40
N LEU A 17 -16.28 -4.89 12.61
CA LEU A 17 -14.91 -4.58 13.00
C LEU A 17 -14.89 -3.16 13.57
N PRO A 18 -14.60 -2.96 14.87
CA PRO A 18 -14.41 -1.63 15.44
C PRO A 18 -13.30 -0.87 14.72
N ALA A 19 -13.39 0.46 14.67
CA ALA A 19 -12.40 1.30 13.99
C ALA A 19 -10.95 1.09 14.50
N GLU A 20 -10.81 0.73 15.77
CA GLU A 20 -9.51 0.41 16.37
C GLU A 20 -8.86 -0.84 15.73
N VAL A 21 -9.65 -1.85 15.38
CA VAL A 21 -9.12 -3.06 14.70
C VAL A 21 -8.61 -2.71 13.31
N LEU A 22 -9.35 -1.86 12.58
CA LEU A 22 -8.92 -1.39 11.26
C LEU A 22 -7.60 -0.61 11.34
N ARG A 23 -7.44 0.29 12.32
CA ARG A 23 -6.18 1.01 12.56
C ARG A 23 -5.01 0.08 12.84
N GLN A 24 -5.21 -0.96 13.66
CA GLN A 24 -4.15 -1.93 13.96
C GLN A 24 -3.75 -2.77 12.75
N MET A 25 -4.68 -2.99 11.82
CA MET A 25 -4.41 -3.63 10.53
C MET A 25 -3.88 -2.66 9.47
N ASP A 26 -3.74 -1.37 9.80
CA ASP A 26 -3.46 -0.28 8.86
C ASP A 26 -4.45 -0.21 7.68
N ALA A 27 -5.67 -0.72 7.83
CA ALA A 27 -6.65 -0.86 6.76
C ALA A 27 -7.73 0.24 6.82
N THR A 28 -8.28 0.59 5.65
CA THR A 28 -9.40 1.56 5.54
C THR A 28 -10.67 0.93 4.99
N ILE A 29 -11.81 1.61 5.16
CA ILE A 29 -13.10 1.15 4.61
C ILE A 29 -13.01 1.15 3.08
N GLY A 30 -13.34 0.01 2.47
CA GLY A 30 -13.27 -0.19 1.03
C GLY A 30 -11.99 -0.88 0.55
N GLU A 31 -11.00 -1.09 1.43
CA GLU A 31 -9.85 -1.93 1.12
C GLU A 31 -10.21 -3.43 1.10
N GLU A 32 -9.53 -4.17 0.23
CA GLU A 32 -9.65 -5.62 0.15
C GLU A 32 -8.86 -6.29 1.29
N LEU A 33 -9.44 -7.34 1.86
CA LEU A 33 -8.79 -8.20 2.85
C LEU A 33 -8.71 -9.63 2.31
N SER A 34 -7.56 -10.26 2.44
CA SER A 34 -7.43 -11.71 2.24
C SER A 34 -7.94 -12.43 3.48
N ILE A 35 -8.73 -13.49 3.30
CA ILE A 35 -9.28 -14.31 4.37
C ILE A 35 -8.72 -15.73 4.23
N GLU A 36 -8.15 -16.24 5.32
CA GLU A 36 -7.66 -17.62 5.42
C GLU A 36 -8.34 -18.30 6.62
N VAL A 37 -8.81 -19.53 6.44
CA VAL A 37 -9.42 -20.32 7.51
C VAL A 37 -8.49 -21.49 7.84
N SER A 38 -8.02 -21.54 9.08
CA SER A 38 -7.11 -22.59 9.55
C SER A 38 -7.43 -22.93 11.01
N GLN A 39 -7.56 -24.22 11.31
CA GLN A 39 -7.74 -24.72 12.68
C GLN A 39 -8.83 -24.00 13.51
N HIS A 40 -9.99 -23.74 12.91
CA HIS A 40 -11.10 -23.00 13.53
C HIS A 40 -10.80 -21.51 13.82
N ALA A 41 -9.70 -20.98 13.29
CA ALA A 41 -9.39 -19.57 13.27
C ALA A 41 -9.65 -18.98 11.88
N LEU A 42 -10.11 -17.75 11.87
CA LEU A 42 -10.20 -16.91 10.68
C LEU A 42 -9.11 -15.85 10.78
N ILE A 43 -8.18 -15.87 9.83
CA ILE A 43 -7.08 -14.91 9.74
C ILE A 43 -7.38 -13.96 8.59
N MET A 44 -7.41 -12.67 8.88
CA MET A 44 -7.59 -11.62 7.88
C MET A 44 -6.31 -10.79 7.78
N ARG A 45 -5.93 -10.43 6.56
CA ARG A 45 -4.81 -9.53 6.28
C ARG A 45 -5.21 -8.54 5.20
N PRO A 46 -4.73 -7.29 5.23
CA PRO A 46 -4.87 -6.39 4.09
C PRO A 46 -4.37 -7.08 2.82
N ALA A 47 -5.20 -7.15 1.77
CA ALA A 47 -4.84 -7.73 0.48
C ALA A 47 -4.02 -6.73 -0.37
N ARG A 48 -3.20 -5.91 0.28
CA ARG A 48 -2.14 -5.17 -0.38
C ARG A 48 -1.17 -6.24 -0.84
N GLY A 49 -1.26 -6.61 -2.12
CA GLY A 49 -0.39 -7.63 -2.72
C GLY A 49 1.06 -7.40 -2.31
N GLU A 50 1.87 -8.46 -2.31
CA GLU A 50 3.27 -8.36 -1.90
C GLU A 50 3.87 -7.08 -2.48
N ARG A 51 4.23 -6.14 -1.58
CA ARG A 51 4.77 -4.84 -1.97
C ARG A 51 5.92 -5.15 -2.91
N ARG A 52 5.73 -4.89 -4.21
CA ARG A 52 6.70 -5.36 -5.21
C ARG A 52 8.05 -4.75 -4.86
N ARG A 53 8.96 -5.60 -4.41
CA ARG A 53 10.31 -5.20 -4.06
C ARG A 53 11.12 -5.28 -5.33
N TYR A 54 11.27 -4.13 -5.96
CA TYR A 54 12.16 -3.98 -7.10
C TYR A 54 13.55 -3.58 -6.60
N SER A 55 14.56 -4.26 -7.10
CA SER A 55 15.94 -3.80 -7.06
C SER A 55 16.11 -2.59 -7.99
N LEU A 56 17.15 -1.79 -7.75
CA LEU A 56 17.49 -0.67 -8.64
C LEU A 56 17.71 -1.15 -10.08
N GLY A 57 18.33 -2.31 -10.26
CA GLY A 57 18.55 -2.89 -11.60
C GLY A 57 17.25 -3.22 -12.33
N GLU A 58 16.23 -3.72 -11.61
CA GLU A 58 14.91 -4.00 -12.20
C GLU A 58 14.15 -2.71 -12.55
N LEU A 59 14.27 -1.67 -11.73
CA LEU A 59 13.67 -0.36 -12.03
C LEU A 59 14.32 0.29 -13.25
N LEU A 60 15.61 0.06 -13.47
CA LEU A 60 16.37 0.59 -14.60
C LEU A 60 16.39 -0.34 -15.81
N ALA A 61 15.75 -1.50 -15.74
CA ALA A 61 15.73 -2.46 -16.83
C ALA A 61 15.02 -1.86 -18.06
N GLY A 62 15.75 -1.73 -19.16
CA GLY A 62 15.23 -1.19 -20.43
C GLY A 62 15.29 0.34 -20.54
N VAL A 63 15.80 1.04 -19.52
CA VAL A 63 16.05 2.49 -19.61
C VAL A 63 17.16 2.76 -20.62
N THR A 64 16.89 3.64 -21.57
CA THR A 64 17.83 4.04 -22.62
C THR A 64 18.57 5.33 -22.27
N ILE A 65 19.61 5.66 -23.04
CA ILE A 65 20.34 6.92 -22.89
C ILE A 65 19.41 8.12 -23.15
N GLN A 66 18.48 7.98 -24.09
CA GLN A 66 17.49 9.00 -24.44
C GLN A 66 16.52 9.25 -23.28
N ASP A 67 16.07 8.20 -22.60
CA ASP A 67 15.22 8.34 -21.41
C ASP A 67 15.94 9.08 -20.28
N MET A 68 17.25 8.80 -20.10
CA MET A 68 18.08 9.50 -19.11
C MET A 68 18.33 10.97 -19.48
N GLN A 69 18.49 11.28 -20.77
CA GLN A 69 18.62 12.65 -21.26
C GLN A 69 17.33 13.44 -21.03
N ALA A 70 16.19 12.87 -21.40
CA ALA A 70 14.88 13.48 -21.18
C ALA A 70 14.60 13.71 -19.68
N LEU A 71 14.95 12.75 -18.82
CA LEU A 71 14.83 12.91 -17.37
C LEU A 71 15.74 14.04 -16.84
N THR A 72 16.95 14.16 -17.37
CA THR A 72 17.90 15.21 -17.00
C THR A 72 17.36 16.59 -17.34
N GLU A 73 16.84 16.77 -18.56
CA GLU A 73 16.22 18.02 -19.00
C GLU A 73 14.98 18.36 -18.14
N ASN A 74 14.10 17.39 -17.92
CA ASN A 74 12.87 17.59 -17.15
C ASN A 74 13.10 17.85 -15.65
N SER A 75 14.28 17.48 -15.13
CA SER A 75 14.67 17.72 -13.73
C SER A 75 15.58 18.93 -13.54
N ALA A 76 15.90 19.67 -14.60
CA ALA A 76 16.78 20.84 -14.54
C ALA A 76 16.30 21.88 -13.53
N TRP A 77 15.00 22.16 -13.47
CA TRP A 77 14.41 23.10 -12.50
C TRP A 77 14.69 22.74 -11.03
N ALA A 78 14.82 21.44 -10.70
CA ALA A 78 15.08 20.97 -9.35
C ALA A 78 16.58 20.96 -9.01
N ARG A 79 17.44 20.90 -10.05
CA ARG A 79 18.91 20.81 -9.91
C ARG A 79 19.59 22.18 -10.01
N GLU A 80 19.01 23.06 -10.81
CA GLU A 80 19.54 24.37 -11.18
C GLU A 80 18.62 25.51 -10.71
N GLY A 81 17.47 25.19 -10.11
CA GLY A 81 16.57 26.17 -9.53
C GLY A 81 17.11 26.79 -8.24
N GLU A 82 16.57 27.94 -7.89
CA GLU A 82 16.90 28.64 -6.64
C GLU A 82 16.49 27.81 -5.41
N PRO A 83 17.24 27.89 -4.30
CA PRO A 83 16.92 27.18 -3.06
C PRO A 83 15.49 27.49 -2.58
N VAL A 84 14.72 26.44 -2.28
CA VAL A 84 13.32 26.58 -1.83
C VAL A 84 13.12 26.24 -0.34
N GLY A 85 14.22 25.96 0.38
CA GLY A 85 14.21 25.82 1.84
C GLY A 85 13.67 24.50 2.38
N ARG A 86 13.66 23.44 1.56
CA ARG A 86 13.28 22.06 1.95
C ARG A 86 14.36 21.02 1.62
N GLU A 87 15.57 21.48 1.31
CA GLU A 87 16.70 20.61 1.03
C GLU A 87 17.15 19.92 2.32
N LEU A 88 17.49 18.62 2.22
CA LEU A 88 18.11 17.89 3.31
C LEU A 88 19.61 18.21 3.30
N LEU A 89 20.13 18.74 4.42
CA LEU A 89 21.56 19.01 4.62
C LEU A 89 22.37 17.72 4.71
#